data_AF-A0A496URQ8-F1
#
_entry.id   AF-A0A496URQ8-F1
#
_cell.length_a   1.000
_cell.length_b   1.000
_cell.length_c   1.000
_cell.angle_alpha   90.00
_cell.angle_beta   90.00
_cell.angle_gamma   90.00
#
_symmetry.space_group_name_H-M   'P 1'
#
loop_
_entity.id
_entity.type
_entity.pdbx_description
1 polymer ?
#
loop_
_entity_poly.entity_id
_entity_poly.type
_entity_poly.pdbx_seq_one_letter_code
_entity_poly.pdbx_strand_id
1 'polypeptide(L)'
;MTSRRPLVCLLCLVLSTGLLPRPTAAGGLGVPTSRAGLGFGNLPGFSGIRFNFRDRNVDRVAGINFSVWPSSQNSKSLYQGLNVALIGHRSGLTQGIALGGIGLAGGDFQGLTAGLIGMGADNMAGIGLAGIGIGAADMQGIFVGGLGVGGSSITGLAFGGLGVGGDDITGLAFGGLGVGGDDITGIALGGLGVGGNDITGIALGGLGVGGNDIAGVAAGILGVGGNDLQGLFAGGAVGGDRLRGAGLSVGYLKLDELRGLGTGAYTNLKEQRGLCIGIFNRARSLHGVQIGLLNFAGNNPRGLRWLPGINAHF
;
A
#
# COMPACT_ATOMS: atom_id res chain seq x y z
N MET A 1 23.75 81.36 46.51
CA MET A 1 23.15 80.79 47.73
C MET A 1 23.23 79.27 47.64
N THR A 2 23.94 78.69 48.60
CA THR A 2 24.37 77.30 48.74
C THR A 2 23.31 76.39 49.37
N SER A 3 23.12 75.17 48.86
CA SER A 3 22.70 73.99 49.66
C SER A 3 22.87 72.71 48.81
N ARG A 4 23.87 71.84 49.11
CA ARG A 4 23.76 70.48 49.70
C ARG A 4 22.84 69.52 48.90
N ARG A 5 23.18 68.29 48.50
CA ARG A 5 24.26 67.30 48.75
C ARG A 5 24.14 66.17 47.69
N PRO A 6 25.19 65.33 47.49
CA PRO A 6 25.24 64.20 46.55
C PRO A 6 24.66 62.89 47.16
N LEU A 7 24.69 61.78 46.40
CA LEU A 7 23.96 60.50 46.54
C LEU A 7 22.59 60.58 45.86
N VAL A 8 22.26 59.78 44.85
CA VAL A 8 22.21 58.32 44.89
C VAL A 8 22.48 57.75 43.48
N CYS A 9 23.71 57.30 43.23
CA CYS A 9 24.10 56.39 42.14
C CYS A 9 23.60 54.94 42.39
N LEU A 10 22.39 54.77 42.91
CA LEU A 10 21.83 53.47 43.32
C LEU A 10 20.42 53.24 42.77
N LEU A 11 20.11 53.79 41.58
CA LEU A 11 18.84 53.56 40.89
C LEU A 11 19.02 53.04 39.45
N CYS A 12 20.25 52.70 39.05
CA CYS A 12 20.55 52.13 37.72
C CYS A 12 21.12 50.71 37.75
N LEU A 13 21.17 50.05 38.92
CA LEU A 13 21.78 48.73 39.09
C LEU A 13 20.87 47.72 39.82
N VAL A 14 19.55 47.79 39.62
CA VAL A 14 18.59 46.74 40.04
C VAL A 14 17.68 46.29 38.88
N LEU A 15 17.88 46.84 37.67
CA LEU A 15 17.08 46.50 36.49
C LEU A 15 17.71 45.44 35.56
N SER A 16 18.83 44.83 35.93
CA SER A 16 19.57 43.90 35.06
C SER A 16 19.80 42.49 35.60
N THR A 17 19.27 42.15 36.78
CA THR A 17 19.36 40.78 37.34
C THR A 17 18.00 40.31 37.84
N GLY A 18 17.01 40.37 36.97
CA GLY A 18 15.83 39.52 37.08
C GLY A 18 15.99 38.40 36.07
N LEU A 19 16.27 37.18 36.53
CA LEU A 19 15.80 35.98 35.85
C LEU A 19 14.27 36.09 35.78
N LEU A 20 13.77 36.88 34.84
CA LEU A 20 12.38 36.79 34.42
C LEU A 20 12.34 35.51 33.60
N PRO A 21 11.60 34.47 34.02
CA PRO A 21 11.29 33.39 33.11
C PRO A 21 10.65 34.07 31.90
N ARG A 22 11.30 33.96 30.73
CA ARG A 22 10.66 34.32 29.47
C ARG A 22 9.30 33.62 29.50
N PRO A 23 8.17 34.34 29.37
CA PRO A 23 6.90 33.66 29.18
C PRO A 23 7.04 32.93 27.84
N THR A 24 7.41 31.65 27.88
CA THR A 24 7.17 30.76 26.76
C THR A 24 5.67 30.82 26.57
N ALA A 25 5.24 31.50 25.50
CA ALA A 25 3.84 31.71 25.14
C ALA A 25 3.16 30.40 24.69
N ALA A 26 3.25 29.37 25.51
CA ALA A 26 2.40 28.21 25.45
C ALA A 26 1.29 28.49 26.48
N GLY A 27 0.23 29.15 26.01
CA GLY A 27 -0.90 29.58 26.84
C GLY A 27 -1.73 28.40 27.32
N GLY A 28 -1.18 27.59 28.22
CA GLY A 28 -1.83 26.43 28.78
C GLY A 28 -1.63 26.32 30.30
N LEU A 29 -2.61 25.69 30.95
CA LEU A 29 -2.67 25.47 32.39
C LEU A 29 -2.67 23.97 32.67
N GLY A 30 -1.79 23.50 33.54
CA GLY A 30 -1.76 22.11 34.01
C GLY A 30 -2.04 22.03 35.50
N VAL A 31 -2.83 21.05 35.94
CA VAL A 31 -3.21 20.80 37.33
C VAL A 31 -3.00 19.31 37.66
N PRO A 32 -2.27 18.93 38.73
CA PRO A 32 -1.66 19.79 39.74
C PRO A 32 -0.38 20.48 39.28
N THR A 33 0.22 20.04 38.18
CA THR A 33 1.48 20.62 37.67
C THR A 33 1.33 21.00 36.21
N SER A 34 2.17 21.92 35.74
CA SER A 34 2.23 22.30 34.31
C SER A 34 2.68 21.15 33.38
N ARG A 35 3.12 20.01 33.94
CA ARG A 35 3.63 18.85 33.19
C ARG A 35 2.80 17.58 33.39
N ALA A 36 1.94 17.51 34.40
CA ALA A 36 1.18 16.31 34.68
C ALA A 36 -0.17 16.56 35.35
N GLY A 37 -1.15 15.75 34.96
CA GLY A 37 -2.53 15.75 35.46
C GLY A 37 -3.56 16.15 34.40
N LEU A 38 -4.32 17.20 34.66
CA LEU A 38 -5.29 17.82 33.75
C LEU A 38 -4.70 19.07 33.10
N GLY A 39 -4.54 19.04 31.78
CA GLY A 39 -3.94 20.10 30.99
C GLY A 39 -4.97 20.79 30.11
N PHE A 40 -4.95 22.12 30.06
CA PHE A 40 -5.77 22.93 29.16
C PHE A 40 -4.86 23.81 28.32
N GLY A 41 -5.03 23.82 27.00
CA GLY A 41 -4.28 24.69 26.10
C GLY A 41 -2.96 24.10 25.58
N ASN A 42 -2.06 24.98 25.13
CA ASN A 42 -0.77 24.59 24.58
C ASN A 42 0.23 24.36 25.70
N LEU A 43 0.62 23.10 25.91
CA LEU A 43 1.62 22.66 26.89
C LEU A 43 2.65 21.83 26.11
N PRO A 44 3.91 22.30 25.94
CA PRO A 44 4.88 21.63 25.07
C PRO A 44 5.21 20.21 25.53
N GLY A 45 5.27 19.98 26.85
CA GLY A 45 5.49 18.67 27.46
C GLY A 45 4.45 18.39 28.53
N PHE A 46 3.57 17.40 28.31
CA PHE A 46 2.50 17.08 29.27
C PHE A 46 2.20 15.58 29.39
N SER A 47 1.90 15.12 30.60
CA SER A 47 1.56 13.74 30.91
C SER A 47 0.22 13.65 31.66
N GLY A 48 -0.82 13.16 31.01
CA GLY A 48 -2.15 13.03 31.62
C GLY A 48 -3.26 13.25 30.60
N ILE A 49 -4.33 13.93 31.01
CA ILE A 49 -5.46 14.25 30.14
C ILE A 49 -5.34 15.72 29.74
N ARG A 50 -5.25 15.97 28.43
CA ARG A 50 -5.03 17.29 27.86
C ARG A 50 -6.19 17.66 26.94
N PHE A 51 -6.75 18.85 27.14
CA PHE A 51 -7.76 19.45 26.28
C PHE A 51 -7.17 20.68 25.60
N ASN A 52 -7.30 20.74 24.29
CA ASN A 52 -6.85 21.89 23.55
C ASN A 52 -7.79 22.24 22.39
N PHE A 53 -7.91 23.53 22.10
CA PHE A 53 -8.65 23.95 20.92
C PHE A 53 -7.83 23.69 19.65
N ARG A 54 -6.54 24.07 19.66
CA ARG A 54 -5.61 23.88 18.54
C ARG A 54 -4.19 23.69 19.04
N ASP A 55 -3.61 22.56 18.69
CA ASP A 55 -2.26 22.18 19.08
C ASP A 55 -1.19 23.00 18.34
N ARG A 56 -0.31 23.64 19.13
CA ARG A 56 0.82 24.45 18.65
C ARG A 56 2.04 24.25 19.54
N ASN A 57 3.19 24.05 18.91
CA ASN A 57 4.49 23.88 19.59
C ASN A 57 4.44 22.80 20.67
N VAL A 58 3.86 21.66 20.32
CA VAL A 58 3.83 20.48 21.18
C VAL A 58 5.08 19.66 20.91
N ASP A 59 5.84 19.34 21.97
CA ASP A 59 7.01 18.47 21.89
C ASP A 59 6.63 17.04 22.24
N ARG A 60 6.00 16.82 23.40
CA ARG A 60 5.59 15.50 23.87
C ARG A 60 4.29 15.54 24.68
N VAL A 61 3.34 14.68 24.33
CA VAL A 61 2.15 14.41 25.14
C VAL A 61 2.08 12.92 25.42
N ALA A 62 1.97 12.54 26.69
CA ALA A 62 1.78 11.16 27.13
C ALA A 62 0.43 11.04 27.86
N GLY A 63 -0.49 10.20 27.38
CA GLY A 63 -1.81 10.02 27.98
C GLY A 63 -2.94 10.24 26.97
N ILE A 64 -3.90 11.09 27.32
CA ILE A 64 -5.08 11.36 26.50
C ILE A 64 -5.05 12.81 26.02
N ASN A 65 -5.07 13.04 24.70
CA ASN A 65 -5.10 14.35 24.09
C ASN A 65 -6.40 14.56 23.32
N PHE A 66 -7.16 15.58 23.69
CA PHE A 66 -8.33 16.06 22.96
C PHE A 66 -7.99 17.35 22.23
N SER A 67 -8.20 17.37 20.92
CA SER A 67 -8.03 18.58 20.09
C SER A 67 -9.24 18.82 19.20
N VAL A 68 -9.60 20.09 18.99
CA VAL A 68 -10.71 20.46 18.10
C VAL A 68 -10.18 20.66 16.67
N TRP A 69 -9.16 21.49 16.52
CA TRP A 69 -8.61 21.94 15.24
C TRP A 69 -7.25 21.28 14.93
N PRO A 70 -6.91 21.06 13.64
CA PRO A 70 -5.62 20.52 13.26
C PRO A 70 -4.44 21.30 13.84
N SER A 71 -3.48 20.54 14.36
CA SER A 71 -2.21 21.05 14.87
C SER A 71 -1.46 21.81 13.78
N SER A 72 -0.77 22.88 14.20
CA SER A 72 0.15 23.62 13.36
C SER A 72 1.52 23.69 14.03
N GLN A 73 2.59 23.48 13.25
CA GLN A 73 3.99 23.53 13.72
C GLN A 73 4.37 22.39 14.69
N ASN A 74 3.80 21.20 14.49
CA ASN A 74 4.05 20.02 15.33
C ASN A 74 4.74 18.88 14.56
N SER A 75 5.56 19.18 13.54
CA SER A 75 6.20 18.14 12.71
C SER A 75 7.20 17.27 13.47
N LYS A 76 7.62 17.66 14.68
CA LYS A 76 8.51 16.89 15.56
C LYS A 76 7.85 16.42 16.85
N SER A 77 6.53 16.62 16.98
CA SER A 77 5.81 16.29 18.21
C SER A 77 5.65 14.78 18.37
N LEU A 78 5.79 14.29 19.60
CA LEU A 78 5.50 12.92 20.00
C LEU A 78 4.21 12.84 20.81
N TYR A 79 3.21 12.12 20.32
CA TYR A 79 2.00 11.79 21.06
C TYR A 79 2.00 10.30 21.43
N GLN A 80 1.90 9.98 22.71
CA GLN A 80 1.89 8.61 23.23
C GLN A 80 0.60 8.37 24.01
N GLY A 81 -0.27 7.49 23.51
CA GLY A 81 -1.55 7.15 24.14
C GLY A 81 -2.75 7.39 23.22
N LEU A 82 -3.82 7.99 23.74
CA LEU A 82 -5.07 8.22 23.02
C LEU A 82 -5.15 9.67 22.53
N ASN A 83 -5.30 9.86 21.22
CA ASN A 83 -5.42 11.16 20.57
C ASN A 83 -6.79 11.24 19.89
N VAL A 84 -7.63 12.15 20.35
CA VAL A 84 -8.95 12.41 19.78
C VAL A 84 -8.93 13.81 19.18
N ALA A 85 -8.98 13.90 17.86
CA ALA A 85 -8.98 15.14 17.13
C ALA A 85 -10.29 15.28 16.33
N LEU A 86 -11.11 16.29 16.64
CA LEU A 86 -12.43 16.45 16.01
C LEU A 86 -12.33 16.71 14.50
N ILE A 87 -11.41 17.58 14.09
CA ILE A 87 -11.23 17.94 12.68
C ILE A 87 -10.00 17.24 12.11
N GLY A 88 -8.90 17.17 12.85
CA GLY A 88 -7.79 16.34 12.43
C GLY A 88 -6.56 16.47 13.29
N HIS A 89 -5.67 15.49 13.16
CA HIS A 89 -4.44 15.39 13.95
C HIS A 89 -3.22 15.44 13.04
N ARG A 90 -2.28 16.33 13.36
CA ARG A 90 -0.98 16.43 12.68
C ARG A 90 0.15 16.37 13.70
N SER A 91 0.99 15.35 13.58
CA SER A 91 2.12 15.13 14.48
C SER A 91 3.33 14.65 13.73
N GLY A 92 4.50 14.78 14.34
CA GLY A 92 5.69 14.04 13.90
C GLY A 92 5.52 12.53 14.08
N LEU A 93 5.22 12.09 15.30
CA LEU A 93 4.99 10.67 15.62
C LEU A 93 3.80 10.54 16.58
N THR A 94 2.88 9.63 16.27
CA THR A 94 1.80 9.22 17.17
C THR A 94 1.89 7.72 17.44
N GLN A 95 2.06 7.36 18.70
CA GLN A 95 2.09 6.00 19.21
C GLN A 95 0.83 5.73 20.06
N GLY A 96 0.03 4.74 19.70
CA GLY A 96 -1.19 4.36 20.41
C GLY A 96 -2.43 4.47 19.54
N ILE A 97 -3.46 5.19 19.99
CA ILE A 97 -4.74 5.33 19.31
C ILE A 97 -4.88 6.76 18.80
N ALA A 98 -5.19 6.95 17.52
CA ALA A 98 -5.50 8.25 16.92
C ALA A 98 -6.87 8.20 16.23
N LEU A 99 -7.78 9.09 16.65
CA LEU A 99 -9.12 9.22 16.10
C LEU A 99 -9.26 10.63 15.50
N GLY A 100 -9.44 10.71 14.18
CA GLY A 100 -9.63 11.96 13.44
C GLY A 100 -11.07 12.07 12.94
N GLY A 101 -11.84 13.02 13.45
CA GLY A 101 -13.24 13.18 13.04
C GLY A 101 -13.42 13.60 11.58
N ILE A 102 -12.43 14.22 10.93
CA ILE A 102 -12.39 14.33 9.46
C ILE A 102 -11.22 13.52 8.91
N GLY A 103 -9.99 13.76 9.35
CA GLY A 103 -8.86 12.97 8.89
C GLY A 103 -7.63 13.06 9.77
N LEU A 104 -6.69 12.16 9.54
CA LEU A 104 -5.38 12.15 10.17
C LEU A 104 -4.35 12.51 9.11
N ALA A 105 -3.47 13.46 9.40
CA ALA A 105 -2.47 13.91 8.44
C ALA A 105 -1.19 14.27 9.18
N GLY A 106 -0.15 13.44 9.13
CA GLY A 106 1.06 13.61 9.93
C GLY A 106 2.28 12.93 9.33
N GLY A 107 3.35 12.83 10.10
CA GLY A 107 4.49 11.97 9.80
C GLY A 107 4.11 10.52 10.10
N ASP A 108 4.51 10.02 11.26
CA ASP A 108 4.45 8.60 11.57
C ASP A 108 3.29 8.25 12.50
N PHE A 109 2.62 7.13 12.22
CA PHE A 109 1.63 6.51 13.09
C PHE A 109 2.04 5.08 13.46
N GLN A 110 1.97 4.75 14.75
CA GLN A 110 2.21 3.40 15.28
C GLN A 110 1.07 3.01 16.22
N GLY A 111 0.19 2.11 15.80
CA GLY A 111 -0.94 1.60 16.57
C GLY A 111 -2.26 1.62 15.79
N LEU A 112 -3.34 2.08 16.41
CA LEU A 112 -4.67 2.13 15.81
C LEU A 112 -5.00 3.55 15.36
N THR A 113 -5.34 3.71 14.09
CA THR A 113 -5.74 4.99 13.49
C THR A 113 -7.10 4.86 12.82
N ALA A 114 -7.99 5.81 13.08
CA ALA A 114 -9.29 5.88 12.40
C ALA A 114 -9.62 7.31 11.98
N GLY A 115 -10.02 7.49 10.72
CA GLY A 115 -10.46 8.76 10.14
C GLY A 115 -11.77 8.64 9.36
N LEU A 116 -12.69 9.60 9.49
CA LEU A 116 -13.95 9.53 8.72
C LEU A 116 -13.75 9.72 7.21
N ILE A 117 -12.84 10.60 6.81
CA ILE A 117 -12.56 10.91 5.41
C ILE A 117 -11.28 10.20 5.00
N GLY A 118 -10.11 10.70 5.41
CA GLY A 118 -8.84 10.19 4.90
C GLY A 118 -7.73 10.19 5.93
N MET A 119 -6.74 9.35 5.68
CA MET A 119 -5.50 9.30 6.43
C MET A 119 -4.32 9.51 5.49
N GLY A 120 -3.43 10.43 5.86
CA GLY A 120 -2.18 10.74 5.17
C GLY A 120 -1.02 10.66 6.16
N ALA A 121 0.00 9.89 5.84
CA ALA A 121 1.16 9.71 6.70
C ALA A 121 2.43 9.55 5.87
N ASP A 122 3.59 9.72 6.50
CA ASP A 122 4.84 9.24 5.93
C ASP A 122 4.92 7.72 6.17
N ASN A 123 4.78 7.28 7.43
CA ASN A 123 4.80 5.88 7.81
C ASN A 123 3.57 5.51 8.65
N MET A 124 2.99 4.32 8.42
CA MET A 124 1.94 3.75 9.26
C MET A 124 2.26 2.31 9.64
N ALA A 125 2.32 2.03 10.94
CA ALA A 125 2.46 0.67 11.46
C ALA A 125 1.28 0.35 12.39
N GLY A 126 0.51 -0.71 12.11
CA GLY A 126 -0.61 -1.16 12.94
C GLY A 126 -1.91 -1.32 12.17
N ILE A 127 -2.99 -0.68 12.63
CA ILE A 127 -4.33 -0.80 12.05
C ILE A 127 -4.85 0.58 11.63
N GLY A 128 -5.17 0.74 10.35
CA GLY A 128 -5.74 1.95 9.80
C GLY A 128 -7.13 1.75 9.20
N LEU A 129 -8.10 2.58 9.59
CA LEU A 129 -9.45 2.59 9.04
C LEU A 129 -9.80 4.00 8.53
N ALA A 130 -10.14 4.14 7.25
CA ALA A 130 -10.58 5.41 6.67
C ALA A 130 -11.86 5.26 5.82
N GLY A 131 -12.81 6.17 5.98
CA GLY A 131 -14.05 6.13 5.21
C GLY A 131 -13.89 6.39 3.71
N ILE A 132 -12.87 7.16 3.29
CA ILE A 132 -12.51 7.36 1.88
C ILE A 132 -11.18 6.66 1.56
N GLY A 133 -10.09 6.95 2.25
CA GLY A 133 -8.83 6.30 1.88
C GLY A 133 -7.65 6.52 2.80
N ILE A 134 -6.67 5.64 2.65
CA ILE A 134 -5.44 5.64 3.42
C ILE A 134 -4.28 5.82 2.44
N GLY A 135 -3.45 6.82 2.70
CA GLY A 135 -2.24 7.12 1.95
C GLY A 135 -1.03 7.21 2.87
N ALA A 136 0.00 6.39 2.65
CA ALA A 136 1.30 6.61 3.29
C ALA A 136 2.45 6.12 2.42
N ALA A 137 3.68 6.60 2.64
CA ALA A 137 4.82 6.07 1.90
C ALA A 137 5.05 4.59 2.28
N ASP A 138 5.18 4.30 3.57
CA ASP A 138 5.35 2.94 4.07
C ASP A 138 4.19 2.53 5.01
N MET A 139 3.63 1.35 4.76
CA MET A 139 2.47 0.83 5.50
C MET A 139 2.73 -0.61 5.96
N GLN A 140 2.72 -0.86 7.26
CA GLN A 140 2.86 -2.20 7.84
C GLN A 140 1.67 -2.55 8.75
N GLY A 141 0.88 -3.56 8.40
CA GLY A 141 -0.24 -4.04 9.22
C GLY A 141 -1.54 -4.20 8.44
N ILE A 142 -2.65 -3.63 8.93
CA ILE A 142 -4.00 -3.81 8.36
C ILE A 142 -4.59 -2.45 8.00
N PHE A 143 -4.93 -2.25 6.73
CA PHE A 143 -5.42 -0.97 6.21
C PHE A 143 -6.72 -1.17 5.43
N VAL A 144 -7.75 -0.43 5.81
CA VAL A 144 -9.07 -0.47 5.15
C VAL A 144 -9.49 0.95 4.77
N GLY A 145 -9.56 1.21 3.46
CA GLY A 145 -10.02 2.45 2.88
C GLY A 145 -11.32 2.25 2.09
N GLY A 146 -12.33 3.09 2.31
CA GLY A 146 -13.62 2.95 1.63
C GLY A 146 -13.55 3.07 0.10
N LEU A 147 -12.70 3.94 -0.44
CA LEU A 147 -12.33 4.00 -1.85
C LEU A 147 -10.99 3.30 -2.11
N GLY A 148 -9.97 3.50 -1.28
CA GLY A 148 -8.69 2.88 -1.58
C GLY A 148 -7.61 2.99 -0.50
N VAL A 149 -6.59 2.16 -0.68
CA VAL A 149 -5.34 2.16 0.09
C VAL A 149 -4.20 2.37 -0.89
N GLY A 150 -3.37 3.38 -0.65
CA GLY A 150 -2.30 3.81 -1.54
C GLY A 150 -0.98 4.02 -0.80
N GLY A 151 0.13 3.54 -1.33
CA GLY A 151 1.44 3.85 -0.77
C GLY A 151 2.61 3.35 -1.62
N SER A 152 3.84 3.72 -1.28
CA SER A 152 5.00 3.15 -1.98
C SER A 152 5.24 1.71 -1.55
N SER A 153 5.25 1.43 -0.24
CA SER A 153 5.39 0.07 0.28
C SER A 153 4.22 -0.32 1.19
N ILE A 154 3.61 -1.47 0.93
CA ILE A 154 2.48 -2.02 1.68
C ILE A 154 2.81 -3.44 2.12
N THR A 155 2.98 -3.65 3.42
CA THR A 155 3.21 -4.97 4.03
C THR A 155 2.07 -5.35 4.97
N GLY A 156 1.34 -6.42 4.66
CA GLY A 156 0.25 -6.95 5.50
C GLY A 156 -1.05 -7.11 4.73
N LEU A 157 -2.15 -6.54 5.24
CA LEU A 157 -3.48 -6.57 4.62
C LEU A 157 -3.88 -5.17 4.18
N ALA A 158 -4.22 -5.01 2.91
CA ALA A 158 -4.82 -3.80 2.36
C ALA A 158 -6.17 -4.11 1.68
N PHE A 159 -7.19 -3.34 2.05
CA PHE A 159 -8.51 -3.41 1.44
C PHE A 159 -8.94 -2.02 0.97
N GLY A 160 -9.23 -1.89 -0.33
CA GLY A 160 -9.75 -0.69 -0.95
C GLY A 160 -11.05 -0.97 -1.69
N GLY A 161 -12.11 -0.21 -1.39
CA GLY A 161 -13.41 -0.44 -2.05
C GLY A 161 -13.39 -0.23 -3.58
N LEU A 162 -12.53 0.64 -4.09
CA LEU A 162 -12.17 0.73 -5.52
C LEU A 162 -10.83 0.07 -5.81
N GLY A 163 -9.79 0.26 -5.00
CA GLY A 163 -8.51 -0.36 -5.30
C GLY A 163 -7.44 -0.24 -4.24
N VAL A 164 -6.42 -1.09 -4.39
CA VAL A 164 -5.16 -1.01 -3.66
C VAL A 164 -4.07 -0.70 -4.68
N GLY A 165 -3.29 0.34 -4.42
CA GLY A 165 -2.22 0.80 -5.30
C GLY A 165 -0.92 1.00 -4.55
N GLY A 166 0.20 0.52 -5.07
CA GLY A 166 1.50 0.87 -4.53
C GLY A 166 2.66 0.24 -5.27
N ASP A 167 3.86 0.78 -5.11
CA ASP A 167 5.03 0.29 -5.84
C ASP A 167 5.34 -1.16 -5.40
N ASP A 168 5.47 -1.39 -4.09
CA ASP A 168 5.69 -2.71 -3.47
C ASP A 168 4.49 -3.12 -2.61
N ILE A 169 3.91 -4.30 -2.89
CA ILE A 169 2.80 -4.87 -2.11
C ILE A 169 3.18 -6.28 -1.66
N THR A 170 3.36 -6.47 -0.35
CA THR A 170 3.62 -7.77 0.26
C THR A 170 2.50 -8.18 1.21
N GLY A 171 1.83 -9.29 0.93
CA GLY A 171 0.78 -9.86 1.79
C GLY A 171 -0.55 -10.06 1.06
N LEU A 172 -1.63 -9.49 1.58
CA LEU A 172 -2.99 -9.62 1.05
C LEU A 172 -3.50 -8.26 0.57
N ALA A 173 -3.86 -8.15 -0.71
CA ALA A 173 -4.42 -6.95 -1.29
C ALA A 173 -5.77 -7.24 -1.97
N PHE A 174 -6.78 -6.45 -1.62
CA PHE A 174 -8.13 -6.58 -2.16
C PHE A 174 -8.62 -5.23 -2.67
N GLY A 175 -8.86 -5.15 -3.98
CA GLY A 175 -9.39 -3.96 -4.64
C GLY A 175 -10.71 -4.26 -5.35
N GLY A 176 -11.76 -3.49 -5.08
CA GLY A 176 -13.07 -3.71 -5.71
C GLY A 176 -13.06 -3.59 -7.24
N LEU A 177 -12.24 -2.70 -7.80
CA LEU A 177 -11.91 -2.63 -9.22
C LEU A 177 -10.56 -3.30 -9.52
N GLY A 178 -9.53 -3.08 -8.70
CA GLY A 178 -8.25 -3.72 -8.98
C GLY A 178 -7.16 -3.51 -7.94
N VAL A 179 -6.12 -4.33 -8.07
CA VAL A 179 -4.86 -4.19 -7.35
C VAL A 179 -3.78 -3.87 -8.38
N GLY A 180 -3.05 -2.78 -8.15
CA GLY A 180 -1.99 -2.32 -9.03
C GLY A 180 -0.71 -2.04 -8.27
N GLY A 181 0.42 -2.52 -8.79
CA GLY A 181 1.73 -2.18 -8.23
C GLY A 181 2.87 -2.61 -9.11
N ASP A 182 4.10 -2.17 -8.84
CA ASP A 182 5.24 -2.66 -9.60
C ASP A 182 5.57 -4.10 -9.17
N ASP A 183 5.74 -4.34 -7.87
CA ASP A 183 6.05 -5.64 -7.28
C ASP A 183 4.94 -6.10 -6.34
N ILE A 184 4.32 -7.25 -6.62
CA ILE A 184 3.24 -7.82 -5.83
C ILE A 184 3.63 -9.22 -5.36
N THR A 185 3.82 -9.39 -4.06
CA THR A 185 4.12 -10.68 -3.42
C THR A 185 3.01 -11.10 -2.46
N GLY A 186 2.34 -12.23 -2.72
CA GLY A 186 1.31 -12.79 -1.85
C GLY A 186 0.00 -13.08 -2.57
N ILE A 187 -1.12 -12.53 -2.10
CA ILE A 187 -2.45 -12.70 -2.70
C ILE A 187 -3.02 -11.34 -3.09
N ALA A 188 -3.30 -11.17 -4.38
CA ALA A 188 -3.95 -9.99 -4.92
C ALA A 188 -5.28 -10.35 -5.60
N LEU A 189 -6.37 -9.75 -5.13
CA LEU A 189 -7.70 -9.93 -5.71
C LEU A 189 -8.23 -8.59 -6.24
N GLY A 190 -8.49 -8.52 -7.54
CA GLY A 190 -9.05 -7.35 -8.20
C GLY A 190 -10.36 -7.67 -8.92
N GLY A 191 -11.41 -6.88 -8.68
CA GLY A 191 -12.72 -7.13 -9.30
C GLY A 191 -12.71 -7.03 -10.83
N LEU A 192 -11.91 -6.13 -11.41
CA LEU A 192 -11.60 -6.08 -12.84
C LEU A 192 -10.25 -6.70 -13.15
N GLY A 193 -9.21 -6.43 -12.35
CA GLY A 193 -7.90 -6.99 -12.66
C GLY A 193 -6.83 -6.78 -11.60
N VAL A 194 -5.76 -7.54 -11.76
CA VAL A 194 -4.50 -7.38 -11.03
C VAL A 194 -3.42 -7.04 -12.06
N GLY A 195 -2.70 -5.94 -11.84
CA GLY A 195 -1.66 -5.48 -12.75
C GLY A 195 -0.37 -5.17 -12.01
N GLY A 196 0.76 -5.61 -12.55
CA GLY A 196 2.06 -5.17 -12.07
C GLY A 196 3.23 -5.60 -12.95
N ASN A 197 4.45 -5.18 -12.61
CA ASN A 197 5.62 -5.66 -13.35
C ASN A 197 5.94 -7.09 -12.92
N ASP A 198 6.13 -7.32 -11.63
CA ASP A 198 6.47 -8.62 -11.06
C ASP A 198 5.38 -9.07 -10.08
N ILE A 199 4.79 -10.24 -10.33
CA ILE A 199 3.71 -10.79 -9.51
C ILE A 199 4.12 -12.18 -9.03
N THR A 200 4.34 -12.33 -7.73
CA THR A 200 4.67 -13.61 -7.09
C THR A 200 3.56 -14.05 -6.13
N GLY A 201 2.94 -15.20 -6.38
CA GLY A 201 1.91 -15.79 -5.50
C GLY A 201 0.60 -16.07 -6.23
N ILE A 202 -0.52 -15.53 -5.73
CA ILE A 202 -1.86 -15.73 -6.28
C ILE A 202 -2.43 -14.39 -6.73
N ALA A 203 -2.75 -14.27 -8.01
CA ALA A 203 -3.42 -13.11 -8.58
C ALA A 203 -4.74 -13.50 -9.25
N LEU A 204 -5.86 -12.97 -8.78
CA LEU A 204 -7.17 -13.20 -9.39
C LEU A 204 -7.77 -11.87 -9.83
N GLY A 205 -7.95 -11.71 -11.14
CA GLY A 205 -8.59 -10.56 -11.74
C GLY A 205 -9.91 -10.97 -12.39
N GLY A 206 -11.01 -10.23 -12.14
CA GLY A 206 -12.29 -10.59 -12.76
C GLY A 206 -12.21 -10.63 -14.29
N LEU A 207 -11.59 -9.63 -14.93
CA LEU A 207 -11.29 -9.64 -16.36
C LEU A 207 -9.93 -10.26 -16.65
N GLY A 208 -8.88 -9.88 -15.94
CA GLY A 208 -7.55 -10.43 -16.24
C GLY A 208 -6.46 -10.10 -15.25
N VAL A 209 -5.34 -10.79 -15.43
CA VAL A 209 -4.08 -10.52 -14.72
C VAL A 209 -3.02 -10.20 -15.76
N GLY A 210 -2.30 -9.09 -15.56
CA GLY A 210 -1.26 -8.63 -16.47
C GLY A 210 0.02 -8.30 -15.73
N GLY A 211 1.16 -8.74 -16.27
CA GLY A 211 2.45 -8.25 -15.82
C GLY A 211 3.61 -8.67 -16.69
N ASN A 212 4.83 -8.24 -16.38
CA ASN A 212 6.01 -8.68 -17.11
C ASN A 212 6.36 -10.10 -16.67
N ASP A 213 6.57 -10.30 -15.38
CA ASP A 213 6.93 -11.60 -14.79
C ASP A 213 5.84 -12.03 -13.79
N ILE A 214 5.26 -13.21 -14.01
CA ILE A 214 4.23 -13.77 -13.13
C ILE A 214 4.67 -15.16 -12.68
N ALA A 215 4.93 -15.31 -11.38
CA ALA A 215 5.31 -16.55 -10.74
C ALA A 215 4.25 -17.03 -9.74
N GLY A 216 3.58 -18.15 -10.02
CA GLY A 216 2.60 -18.76 -9.13
C GLY A 216 1.30 -19.12 -9.83
N VAL A 217 0.17 -18.61 -9.34
CA VAL A 217 -1.16 -18.86 -9.87
C VAL A 217 -1.80 -17.54 -10.29
N ALA A 218 -2.19 -17.43 -11.56
CA ALA A 218 -3.00 -16.30 -12.00
C ALA A 218 -4.22 -16.74 -12.80
N ALA A 219 -5.35 -16.07 -12.56
CA ALA A 219 -6.57 -16.33 -13.31
C ALA A 219 -7.39 -15.07 -13.58
N GLY A 220 -8.01 -15.04 -14.76
CA GLY A 220 -9.03 -14.05 -15.09
C GLY A 220 -9.90 -14.46 -16.27
N ILE A 221 -11.12 -13.92 -16.33
CA ILE A 221 -12.13 -14.38 -17.30
C ILE A 221 -11.68 -14.16 -18.74
N LEU A 222 -11.15 -12.98 -19.07
CA LEU A 222 -10.63 -12.68 -20.40
C LEU A 222 -9.25 -13.26 -20.60
N GLY A 223 -8.37 -13.18 -19.61
CA GLY A 223 -7.09 -13.86 -19.71
C GLY A 223 -5.99 -13.45 -18.74
N VAL A 224 -4.86 -14.11 -18.92
CA VAL A 224 -3.59 -13.80 -18.24
C VAL A 224 -2.54 -13.48 -19.30
N GLY A 225 -1.84 -12.37 -19.12
CA GLY A 225 -0.83 -11.89 -20.06
C GLY A 225 0.48 -11.51 -19.36
N GLY A 226 1.61 -11.94 -19.93
CA GLY A 226 2.91 -11.44 -19.50
C GLY A 226 4.10 -11.95 -20.30
N ASN A 227 5.29 -11.43 -20.05
CA ASN A 227 6.49 -11.85 -20.77
C ASN A 227 6.94 -13.23 -20.27
N ASP A 228 7.19 -13.36 -18.95
CA ASP A 228 7.59 -14.62 -18.32
C ASP A 228 6.54 -15.13 -17.34
N LEU A 229 5.94 -16.26 -17.67
CA LEU A 229 4.88 -16.90 -16.90
C LEU A 229 5.40 -18.22 -16.31
N GLN A 230 5.61 -18.29 -15.00
CA GLN A 230 6.02 -19.50 -14.29
C GLN A 230 4.95 -20.00 -13.32
N GLY A 231 4.31 -21.15 -13.61
CA GLY A 231 3.29 -21.74 -12.74
C GLY A 231 2.00 -22.11 -13.47
N LEU A 232 0.85 -21.74 -12.91
CA LEU A 232 -0.48 -22.10 -13.40
C LEU A 232 -1.28 -20.85 -13.78
N PHE A 233 -1.74 -20.81 -15.04
CA PHE A 233 -2.43 -19.67 -15.61
C PHE A 233 -3.75 -20.10 -16.21
N ALA A 234 -4.86 -19.43 -15.87
CA ALA A 234 -6.17 -19.79 -16.37
C ALA A 234 -6.95 -18.58 -16.90
N GLY A 235 -7.59 -18.72 -18.05
CA GLY A 235 -8.49 -17.67 -18.56
C GLY A 235 -9.03 -17.91 -19.96
N GLY A 236 -9.78 -16.94 -20.48
CA GLY A 236 -10.24 -16.95 -21.87
C GLY A 236 -9.08 -17.03 -22.85
N ALA A 237 -8.00 -16.30 -22.57
CA ALA A 237 -6.73 -16.38 -23.26
C ALA A 237 -5.56 -16.43 -22.28
N VAL A 238 -4.48 -17.10 -22.65
CA VAL A 238 -3.20 -17.03 -21.96
C VAL A 238 -2.14 -16.66 -23.00
N GLY A 239 -1.42 -15.56 -22.76
CA GLY A 239 -0.56 -14.94 -23.74
C GLY A 239 0.78 -14.49 -23.17
N GLY A 240 1.87 -14.67 -23.91
CA GLY A 240 3.18 -14.21 -23.45
C GLY A 240 4.36 -14.59 -24.31
N ASP A 241 5.56 -14.29 -23.83
CA ASP A 241 6.79 -14.74 -24.48
C ASP A 241 7.13 -16.15 -24.04
N ARG A 242 7.21 -16.41 -22.73
CA ARG A 242 7.57 -17.72 -22.19
C ARG A 242 6.58 -18.17 -21.13
N LEU A 243 6.11 -19.41 -21.25
CA LEU A 243 5.36 -20.09 -20.19
C LEU A 243 6.09 -21.35 -19.75
N ARG A 244 6.39 -21.45 -18.45
CA ARG A 244 6.92 -22.64 -17.78
C ARG A 244 5.90 -23.14 -16.76
N GLY A 245 5.22 -24.24 -17.06
CA GLY A 245 4.14 -24.78 -16.22
C GLY A 245 2.90 -25.11 -17.03
N ALA A 246 1.74 -24.62 -16.62
CA ALA A 246 0.43 -24.91 -17.22
C ALA A 246 -0.32 -23.64 -17.62
N GLY A 247 -0.59 -23.49 -18.92
CA GLY A 247 -1.48 -22.46 -19.47
C GLY A 247 -2.83 -23.07 -19.85
N LEU A 248 -3.83 -22.89 -19.00
CA LEU A 248 -5.19 -23.38 -19.17
C LEU A 248 -6.08 -22.31 -19.81
N SER A 249 -6.01 -22.18 -21.14
CA SER A 249 -6.92 -21.29 -21.86
C SER A 249 -8.15 -22.04 -22.37
N VAL A 250 -9.29 -21.35 -22.45
CA VAL A 250 -10.49 -21.86 -23.14
C VAL A 250 -10.47 -21.45 -24.61
N GLY A 251 -10.12 -20.20 -24.88
CA GLY A 251 -10.10 -19.62 -26.23
C GLY A 251 -8.73 -19.75 -26.89
N TYR A 252 -7.76 -18.94 -26.46
CA TYR A 252 -6.50 -18.77 -27.19
C TYR A 252 -5.28 -18.90 -26.27
N LEU A 253 -4.33 -19.75 -26.67
CA LEU A 253 -3.00 -19.83 -26.07
C LEU A 253 -1.96 -19.30 -27.06
N LYS A 254 -1.31 -18.17 -26.75
CA LYS A 254 -0.29 -17.54 -27.60
C LYS A 254 1.03 -17.45 -26.86
N LEU A 255 2.05 -18.19 -27.29
CA LEU A 255 3.36 -18.11 -26.65
C LEU A 255 4.49 -18.15 -27.68
N ASP A 256 5.61 -17.51 -27.36
CA ASP A 256 6.83 -17.75 -28.10
C ASP A 256 7.46 -19.08 -27.68
N GLU A 257 7.53 -19.36 -26.38
CA GLU A 257 8.02 -20.62 -25.84
C GLU A 257 7.05 -21.18 -24.79
N LEU A 258 6.60 -22.41 -24.99
CA LEU A 258 5.89 -23.18 -23.97
C LEU A 258 6.79 -24.32 -23.48
N ARG A 259 6.97 -24.43 -22.16
CA ARG A 259 7.54 -25.60 -21.48
C ARG A 259 6.53 -26.14 -20.46
N GLY A 260 5.82 -27.20 -20.81
CA GLY A 260 4.86 -27.85 -19.92
C GLY A 260 3.54 -28.19 -20.61
N LEU A 261 2.42 -27.75 -20.04
CA LEU A 261 1.07 -28.01 -20.51
C LEU A 261 0.42 -26.75 -21.08
N GLY A 262 -0.18 -26.87 -22.25
CA GLY A 262 -1.01 -25.81 -22.84
C GLY A 262 -2.38 -26.34 -23.24
N THR A 263 -3.45 -25.62 -22.91
CA THR A 263 -4.79 -25.88 -23.43
C THR A 263 -5.38 -24.66 -24.11
N GLY A 264 -6.24 -24.87 -25.10
CA GLY A 264 -7.00 -23.79 -25.75
C GLY A 264 -7.77 -24.28 -26.97
N ALA A 265 -8.87 -23.62 -27.35
CA ALA A 265 -9.51 -23.88 -28.63
C ALA A 265 -8.51 -23.68 -29.79
N TYR A 266 -7.69 -22.65 -29.70
CA TYR A 266 -6.58 -22.40 -30.61
C TYR A 266 -5.28 -22.17 -29.86
N THR A 267 -4.26 -22.99 -30.14
CA THR A 267 -2.90 -22.81 -29.59
C THR A 267 -1.93 -22.40 -30.70
N ASN A 268 -1.11 -21.38 -30.44
CA ASN A 268 -0.14 -20.85 -31.38
C ASN A 268 1.19 -20.55 -30.69
N LEU A 269 2.14 -21.43 -30.95
CA LEU A 269 3.42 -21.51 -30.28
C LEU A 269 4.55 -21.34 -31.31
N LYS A 270 5.60 -20.57 -31.00
CA LYS A 270 6.81 -20.63 -31.83
C LYS A 270 7.57 -21.92 -31.50
N GLU A 271 7.87 -22.14 -30.23
CA GLU A 271 8.52 -23.31 -29.67
C GLU A 271 7.59 -23.99 -28.67
N GLN A 272 7.28 -25.27 -28.88
CA GLN A 272 6.52 -26.09 -27.95
C GLN A 272 7.42 -27.18 -27.36
N ARG A 273 7.52 -27.25 -26.03
CA ARG A 273 8.14 -28.35 -25.28
C ARG A 273 7.12 -28.90 -24.29
N GLY A 274 6.60 -30.10 -24.54
CA GLY A 274 5.58 -30.73 -23.70
C GLY A 274 4.25 -30.96 -24.41
N LEU A 275 3.14 -30.91 -23.66
CA LEU A 275 1.82 -31.32 -24.11
C LEU A 275 0.93 -30.12 -24.44
N CYS A 276 0.36 -30.11 -25.64
CA CYS A 276 -0.73 -29.20 -26.00
C CYS A 276 -2.01 -29.94 -26.33
N ILE A 277 -3.12 -29.47 -25.76
CA ILE A 277 -4.46 -30.00 -26.01
C ILE A 277 -5.33 -28.86 -26.53
N GLY A 278 -5.89 -29.02 -27.72
CA GLY A 278 -6.71 -27.97 -28.31
C GLY A 278 -7.52 -28.45 -29.49
N ILE A 279 -8.41 -27.62 -30.01
CA ILE A 279 -9.13 -27.96 -31.26
C ILE A 279 -8.14 -27.82 -32.43
N PHE A 280 -7.43 -26.71 -32.45
CA PHE A 280 -6.38 -26.39 -33.41
C PHE A 280 -5.08 -26.11 -32.68
N ASN A 281 -4.06 -26.92 -32.93
CA ASN A 281 -2.73 -26.70 -32.39
C ASN A 281 -1.76 -26.29 -33.49
N ARG A 282 -0.95 -25.27 -33.23
CA ARG A 282 0.10 -24.81 -34.16
C ARG A 282 1.39 -24.54 -33.42
N ALA A 283 2.44 -25.26 -33.78
CA ALA A 283 3.81 -24.99 -33.35
C ALA A 283 4.72 -24.82 -34.58
N ARG A 284 5.60 -23.81 -34.59
CA ARG A 284 6.65 -23.74 -35.62
C ARG A 284 7.69 -24.84 -35.41
N SER A 285 7.99 -25.11 -34.15
CA SER A 285 8.92 -26.15 -33.71
C SER A 285 8.29 -26.90 -32.53
N LEU A 286 8.12 -28.21 -32.70
CA LEU A 286 7.49 -29.11 -31.74
C LEU A 286 8.53 -30.05 -31.13
N HIS A 287 8.58 -30.10 -29.80
CA HIS A 287 9.35 -31.03 -28.98
C HIS A 287 8.42 -31.62 -27.90
N GLY A 288 7.47 -32.44 -28.32
CA GLY A 288 6.46 -33.03 -27.45
C GLY A 288 5.27 -33.56 -28.23
N VAL A 289 4.08 -33.45 -27.64
CA VAL A 289 2.84 -34.04 -28.16
C VAL A 289 1.76 -32.97 -28.28
N GLN A 290 1.04 -32.98 -29.39
CA GLN A 290 -0.18 -32.21 -29.62
C GLN A 290 -1.35 -33.16 -29.76
N ILE A 291 -2.47 -32.82 -29.12
CA ILE A 291 -3.73 -33.55 -29.20
C ILE A 291 -4.82 -32.56 -29.63
N GLY A 292 -5.49 -32.84 -30.73
CA GLY A 292 -6.52 -31.97 -31.28
C GLY A 292 -7.13 -32.44 -32.58
N LEU A 293 -8.20 -31.76 -33.02
CA LEU A 293 -8.82 -32.06 -34.33
C LEU A 293 -7.83 -31.84 -35.47
N LEU A 294 -6.98 -30.81 -35.34
CA LEU A 294 -5.98 -30.51 -36.33
C LEU A 294 -4.71 -29.94 -35.69
N ASN A 295 -3.55 -30.54 -35.99
CA ASN A 295 -2.28 -30.26 -35.33
C ASN A 295 -1.20 -29.93 -36.37
N PHE A 296 -0.59 -28.74 -36.25
CA PHE A 296 0.51 -28.29 -37.09
C PHE A 296 1.85 -28.30 -36.36
N ALA A 297 2.84 -28.98 -36.94
CA ALA A 297 4.24 -28.96 -36.53
C ALA A 297 5.15 -28.56 -37.71
N GLY A 298 5.77 -27.39 -37.64
CA GLY A 298 6.57 -26.83 -38.74
C GLY A 298 7.88 -27.57 -39.02
N ASN A 299 8.44 -28.23 -37.99
CA ASN A 299 9.64 -29.06 -38.06
C ASN A 299 9.39 -30.49 -38.57
N ASN A 300 8.13 -30.90 -38.77
CA ASN A 300 7.83 -32.20 -39.37
C ASN A 300 8.08 -32.21 -40.90
N PRO A 301 8.32 -33.42 -41.49
CA PRO A 301 8.35 -33.62 -42.93
C PRO A 301 7.09 -33.07 -43.60
N ARG A 302 7.21 -32.56 -44.83
CA ARG A 302 6.14 -31.79 -45.51
C ARG A 302 4.75 -32.45 -45.49
N GLY A 303 4.66 -33.78 -45.62
CA GLY A 303 3.41 -34.55 -45.59
C GLY A 303 2.84 -34.84 -44.20
N LEU A 304 3.62 -34.62 -43.13
CA LEU A 304 3.27 -34.87 -41.72
C LEU A 304 3.17 -33.58 -40.90
N ARG A 305 3.23 -32.42 -41.57
CA ARG A 305 3.10 -31.13 -40.89
C ARG A 305 1.72 -30.94 -40.29
N TRP A 306 0.68 -31.41 -40.98
CA TRP A 306 -0.71 -31.37 -40.52
C TRP A 306 -1.19 -32.79 -40.25
N LEU A 307 -1.57 -33.08 -39.01
CA LEU A 307 -2.12 -34.38 -38.63
C LEU A 307 -3.40 -34.22 -37.79
N PRO A 308 -4.44 -35.03 -38.07
CA PRO A 308 -5.61 -35.11 -37.21
C PRO A 308 -5.31 -35.94 -35.96
N GLY A 309 -6.00 -35.64 -34.86
CA GLY A 309 -5.91 -36.39 -33.61
C GLY A 309 -4.62 -36.11 -32.83
N ILE A 310 -3.50 -36.71 -33.25
CA ILE A 310 -2.22 -36.63 -32.54
C ILE A 310 -1.11 -36.22 -33.50
N ASN A 311 -0.23 -35.31 -33.06
CA ASN A 311 1.04 -35.00 -33.72
C ASN A 311 2.16 -34.96 -32.68
N ALA A 312 3.33 -35.51 -33.00
CA ALA A 312 4.46 -35.59 -32.09
C ALA A 312 5.79 -35.44 -32.83
N HIS A 313 6.74 -34.80 -32.16
CA HIS A 313 8.13 -34.67 -32.60
C HIS A 313 9.00 -34.50 -31.35
N PHE A 314 10.17 -35.15 -31.30
CA PHE A 314 11.06 -35.17 -30.15
C PHE A 314 12.45 -34.67 -30.50
#